data_AF-A0A955GB03-F1
#
_entry.id   AF-A0A955GB03-F1
#
_cell.length_a   1.000
_cell.length_b   1.000
_cell.length_c   1.000
_cell.angle_alpha   90.00
_cell.angle_beta   90.00
_cell.angle_gamma   90.00
#
_symmetry.space_group_name_H-M   'P 1'
#
loop_
_entity.id
_entity.type
_entity.pdbx_description
1 polymer ?
#
loop_
_entity_poly.entity_id
_entity_poly.type
_entity_poly.pdbx_seq_one_letter_code
_entity_poly.pdbx_strand_id
1 'polypeptide(L)'
;MDNILKHFLHLSAVQQQQLAALGALYHNWNAKINVISRKDIDLLYPNHILHSLAIAKYIEFSAQDRVLDAGTGGGMPGIPLAILFPNTQFVLVDSTRKKLQVVDAIAAELGLSNVQTEHIRLEEIHDQYDYVVSRAVTRLDVMWGWVHQRIRQSSQNKVPNGLLYLKGGDISGELPNNCRVQKIPLQSLINEPQFVEKALVHICKK
;
A
#
# COMPACT_ATOMS: atom_id res chain seq x y z
N MET A 1 -0.38 2.12 18.41
CA MET A 1 -1.55 1.24 18.27
C MET A 1 -2.85 2.02 18.39
N ASP A 2 -3.01 2.82 19.44
CA ASP A 2 -4.25 3.54 19.79
C ASP A 2 -4.85 4.37 18.64
N ASN A 3 -4.01 5.07 17.87
CA ASN A 3 -4.48 5.85 16.71
C ASN A 3 -5.14 4.95 15.65
N ILE A 4 -4.60 3.76 15.39
CA ILE A 4 -5.22 2.82 14.44
C ILE A 4 -6.57 2.31 14.98
N LEU A 5 -6.64 1.94 16.26
CA LEU A 5 -7.87 1.43 16.87
C LEU A 5 -9.01 2.47 16.88
N LYS A 6 -8.67 3.76 16.99
CA LYS A 6 -9.65 4.87 16.87
C LYS A 6 -10.35 4.86 15.51
N HIS A 7 -9.65 4.49 14.44
CA HIS A 7 -10.19 4.53 13.07
C HIS A 7 -10.68 3.16 12.60
N PHE A 8 -10.14 2.05 13.10
CA PHE A 8 -10.47 0.68 12.69
C PHE A 8 -11.06 -0.11 13.87
N LEU A 9 -12.37 0.06 14.09
CA LEU A 9 -13.07 -0.47 15.27
C LEU A 9 -13.34 -1.98 15.24
N HIS A 10 -13.25 -2.61 14.06
CA HIS A 10 -13.63 -4.01 13.84
C HIS A 10 -12.45 -4.89 13.45
N LEU A 11 -11.32 -4.75 14.15
CA LEU A 11 -10.14 -5.59 13.95
C LEU A 11 -10.23 -6.86 14.79
N SER A 12 -9.96 -8.01 14.17
CA SER A 12 -9.84 -9.27 14.89
C SER A 12 -8.66 -9.25 15.87
N ALA A 13 -8.66 -10.13 16.87
CA ALA A 13 -7.55 -10.24 17.81
C ALA A 13 -6.20 -10.51 17.11
N VAL A 14 -6.23 -11.34 16.06
CA VAL A 14 -5.04 -11.65 15.24
C VAL A 14 -4.54 -10.41 14.52
N GLN A 15 -5.43 -9.61 13.91
CA GLN A 15 -5.05 -8.37 13.22
C GLN A 15 -4.47 -7.34 14.18
N GLN A 16 -5.06 -7.19 15.38
CA GLN A 16 -4.54 -6.29 16.40
C GLN A 16 -3.13 -6.72 16.86
N GLN A 17 -2.92 -8.02 17.09
CA GLN A 17 -1.61 -8.57 17.44
C GLN A 17 -0.58 -8.34 16.33
N GLN A 18 -0.93 -8.65 15.08
CA GLN A 18 -0.05 -8.46 13.93
C GLN A 18 0.32 -6.98 13.75
N LEU A 19 -0.66 -6.07 13.79
CA LEU A 19 -0.42 -4.63 13.69
C LEU A 19 0.44 -4.10 14.85
N ALA A 20 0.23 -4.58 16.07
CA ALA A 20 1.03 -4.20 17.24
C ALA A 20 2.49 -4.71 17.16
N ALA A 21 2.72 -5.86 16.54
CA ALA A 21 4.04 -6.43 16.35
C ALA A 21 4.89 -5.63 15.34
N LEU A 22 4.27 -4.95 14.37
CA LEU A 22 4.98 -4.19 13.32
C LEU A 22 6.01 -3.20 13.89
N GLY A 23 5.72 -2.56 15.02
CA GLY A 23 6.66 -1.65 15.69
C GLY A 23 8.02 -2.29 15.94
N ALA A 24 8.04 -3.35 16.75
CA ALA A 24 9.28 -4.04 17.11
C ALA A 24 9.95 -4.66 15.87
N LEU A 25 9.17 -5.28 14.98
CA LEU A 25 9.67 -5.90 13.76
C LEU A 25 10.42 -4.91 12.88
N TYR A 26 9.80 -3.77 12.56
CA TYR A 26 10.42 -2.76 11.71
C TYR A 26 11.61 -2.10 12.39
N HIS A 27 11.59 -1.85 13.71
CA HIS A 27 12.78 -1.33 14.40
C HIS A 27 13.96 -2.31 14.31
N ASN A 28 13.72 -3.59 14.57
CA ASN A 28 14.75 -4.64 14.52
C ASN A 28 15.34 -4.82 13.13
N TRP A 29 14.48 -4.83 12.10
CA TRP A 29 14.92 -4.97 10.71
C TRP A 29 15.57 -3.70 10.17
N ASN A 30 15.06 -2.51 10.52
CA ASN A 30 15.63 -1.24 10.06
C ASN A 30 17.03 -0.97 10.61
N ALA A 31 17.37 -1.56 11.77
CA ALA A 31 18.73 -1.56 12.32
C ALA A 31 19.73 -2.36 11.47
N LYS A 32 19.25 -3.34 10.68
CA LYS A 32 20.07 -4.21 9.83
C LYS A 32 20.06 -3.74 8.37
N ILE A 33 18.88 -3.39 7.86
CA ILE A 33 18.63 -3.01 6.47
C ILE A 33 17.72 -1.79 6.48
N ASN A 34 18.23 -0.66 5.95
CA ASN A 34 17.48 0.59 5.91
C ASN A 34 16.29 0.50 4.94
N VAL A 35 15.09 0.36 5.49
CA VAL A 35 13.81 0.30 4.75
C VAL A 35 12.89 1.48 5.06
N ILE A 36 13.11 2.14 6.20
CA ILE A 36 12.40 3.34 6.65
C ILE A 36 13.44 4.37 7.07
N SER A 37 13.22 5.63 6.71
CA SER A 37 14.14 6.72 7.06
C SER A 37 14.38 6.75 8.57
N ARG A 38 15.62 7.01 9.00
CA ARG A 38 15.96 7.10 10.44
C ARG A 38 15.17 8.18 11.17
N LYS A 39 14.71 9.21 10.45
CA LYS A 39 13.90 10.30 11.01
C LYS A 39 12.44 9.89 11.20
N ASP A 40 11.97 8.89 10.47
CA ASP A 40 10.56 8.48 10.44
C ASP A 40 10.29 7.15 11.16
N ILE A 41 11.31 6.37 11.51
CA ILE A 41 11.11 5.06 12.16
C ILE A 41 10.36 5.19 13.49
N ASP A 42 10.66 6.22 14.29
CA ASP A 42 9.94 6.50 15.54
C ASP A 42 8.49 6.95 15.30
N LEU A 43 8.18 7.40 14.08
CA LEU A 43 6.85 7.79 13.62
C LEU A 43 6.21 6.73 12.72
N LEU A 44 6.68 5.48 12.77
CA LEU A 44 6.24 4.38 11.92
C LEU A 44 4.72 4.25 11.88
N TYR A 45 4.07 4.20 13.05
CA TYR A 45 2.62 4.02 13.13
C TYR A 45 1.84 5.15 12.44
N PRO A 46 2.00 6.43 12.81
CA PRO A 46 1.25 7.51 12.19
C PRO A 46 1.66 7.80 10.73
N ASN A 47 2.95 7.74 10.40
CA ASN A 47 3.44 8.18 9.09
C ASN A 47 3.46 7.08 8.03
N HIS A 48 3.57 5.81 8.44
CA HIS A 48 3.68 4.70 7.52
C HIS A 48 2.53 3.70 7.63
N ILE A 49 2.23 3.19 8.82
CA ILE A 49 1.17 2.18 8.99
C ILE A 49 -0.19 2.79 8.71
N LEU A 50 -0.60 3.79 9.49
CA LEU A 50 -1.92 4.43 9.36
C LEU A 50 -2.11 5.04 7.97
N HIS A 51 -1.05 5.59 7.39
CA HIS A 51 -1.07 6.12 6.02
C HIS A 51 -1.36 5.02 4.99
N SER A 52 -0.76 3.84 5.14
CA SER A 52 -1.04 2.68 4.29
C SER A 52 -2.47 2.18 4.46
N LEU A 53 -2.94 2.10 5.71
CA LEU A 53 -4.29 1.68 6.04
C LEU A 53 -5.37 2.65 5.54
N ALA A 54 -5.03 3.90 5.20
CA ALA A 54 -5.99 4.85 4.65
C ALA A 54 -6.64 4.35 3.34
N ILE A 55 -5.96 3.49 2.57
CA ILE A 55 -6.55 2.83 1.39
C ILE A 55 -7.76 1.97 1.80
N ALA A 56 -7.70 1.29 2.94
CA ALA A 56 -8.78 0.44 3.45
C ALA A 56 -10.03 1.23 3.92
N LYS A 57 -9.96 2.57 3.96
CA LYS A 57 -11.13 3.44 4.15
C LYS A 57 -11.85 3.79 2.85
N TYR A 58 -11.18 3.61 1.72
CA TYR A 58 -11.73 3.88 0.40
C TYR A 58 -12.26 2.60 -0.28
N ILE A 59 -11.60 1.47 -0.05
CA ILE A 59 -11.94 0.18 -0.64
C ILE A 59 -11.86 -0.96 0.38
N GLU A 60 -12.75 -1.92 0.24
CA GLU A 60 -12.67 -3.25 0.86
C GLU A 60 -12.30 -4.26 -0.23
N PHE A 61 -11.08 -4.78 -0.21
CA PHE A 61 -10.64 -5.74 -1.22
C PHE A 61 -11.37 -7.08 -1.05
N SER A 62 -11.77 -7.69 -2.16
CA SER A 62 -12.39 -9.00 -2.17
C SER A 62 -11.33 -10.11 -1.99
N ALA A 63 -11.77 -11.29 -1.56
CA ALA A 63 -10.90 -12.47 -1.49
C ALA A 63 -10.44 -12.98 -2.87
N GLN A 64 -11.07 -12.51 -3.96
CA GLN A 64 -10.69 -12.86 -5.33
C GLN A 64 -9.71 -11.85 -5.94
N ASP A 65 -9.51 -10.71 -5.27
CA ASP A 65 -8.65 -9.66 -5.78
C ASP A 65 -7.18 -10.06 -5.67
N ARG A 66 -6.43 -9.73 -6.71
CA ARG A 66 -4.97 -9.71 -6.71
C ARG A 66 -4.49 -8.26 -6.68
N VAL A 67 -3.74 -7.91 -5.65
CA VAL A 67 -3.25 -6.54 -5.42
C VAL A 67 -1.74 -6.52 -5.58
N LEU A 68 -1.25 -5.70 -6.52
CA LEU A 68 0.17 -5.42 -6.69
C LEU A 68 0.58 -4.21 -5.85
N ASP A 69 1.56 -4.35 -4.95
CA ASP A 69 2.23 -3.22 -4.32
C ASP A 69 3.48 -2.84 -5.11
N ALA A 70 3.33 -1.81 -5.93
CA ALA A 70 4.34 -1.36 -6.89
C ALA A 70 5.38 -0.47 -6.20
N GLY A 71 6.60 -1.01 -6.03
CA GLY A 71 7.70 -0.33 -5.34
C GLY A 71 7.52 -0.36 -3.83
N THR A 72 7.23 -1.55 -3.29
CA THR A 72 6.81 -1.77 -1.90
C THR A 72 7.85 -1.28 -0.86
N GLY A 73 9.13 -1.22 -1.23
CA GLY A 73 10.20 -0.86 -0.32
C GLY A 73 10.23 -1.78 0.91
N GLY A 74 9.98 -1.21 2.08
CA GLY A 74 9.86 -1.96 3.33
C GLY A 74 8.54 -2.71 3.50
N GLY A 75 7.70 -2.87 2.48
CA GLY A 75 6.39 -3.52 2.60
C GLY A 75 5.24 -2.54 2.75
N MET A 76 5.37 -1.30 2.28
CA MET A 76 4.36 -0.25 2.47
C MET A 76 3.82 0.24 1.12
N PRO A 77 2.49 0.19 0.87
CA PRO A 77 1.42 -0.14 1.82
C PRO A 77 1.04 -1.63 1.96
N GLY A 78 1.73 -2.55 1.27
CA GLY A 78 1.34 -3.95 1.13
C GLY A 78 1.17 -4.74 2.43
N ILE A 79 2.15 -4.72 3.34
CA ILE A 79 2.10 -5.48 4.61
C ILE A 79 0.93 -5.04 5.50
N PRO A 80 0.73 -3.72 5.78
CA PRO A 80 -0.44 -3.27 6.54
C PRO A 80 -1.77 -3.69 5.92
N LEU A 81 -1.88 -3.65 4.58
CA LEU A 81 -3.10 -4.05 3.88
C LEU A 81 -3.31 -5.57 3.92
N ALA A 82 -2.25 -6.36 3.76
CA ALA A 82 -2.31 -7.82 3.86
C ALA A 82 -2.82 -8.29 5.23
N ILE A 83 -2.50 -7.58 6.31
CA ILE A 83 -3.06 -7.83 7.65
C ILE A 83 -4.57 -7.55 7.67
N LEU A 84 -5.02 -6.42 7.11
CA LEU A 84 -6.46 -6.08 7.09
C LEU A 84 -7.30 -7.01 6.21
N PHE A 85 -6.71 -7.51 5.13
CA PHE A 85 -7.40 -8.32 4.12
C PHE A 85 -6.73 -9.69 4.00
N PRO A 86 -6.84 -10.56 5.03
CA PRO A 86 -6.11 -11.83 5.10
C PRO A 86 -6.46 -12.82 3.97
N ASN A 87 -7.59 -12.61 3.30
CA ASN A 87 -8.06 -13.46 2.20
C ASN A 87 -7.74 -12.90 0.81
N THR A 88 -7.17 -11.69 0.71
CA THR A 88 -6.79 -11.05 -0.55
C THR A 88 -5.33 -11.35 -0.85
N GLN A 89 -4.99 -11.68 -2.11
CA GLN A 89 -3.61 -11.95 -2.51
C GLN A 89 -2.85 -10.64 -2.76
N PHE A 90 -1.75 -10.44 -2.04
CA PHE A 90 -0.85 -9.31 -2.23
C PHE A 90 0.48 -9.75 -2.85
N VAL A 91 0.84 -9.14 -3.97
CA VAL A 91 2.15 -9.31 -4.63
C VAL A 91 2.95 -8.03 -4.42
N LEU A 92 4.07 -8.12 -3.71
CA LEU A 92 4.90 -7.00 -3.28
C LEU A 92 6.19 -6.98 -4.09
N VAL A 93 6.36 -5.95 -4.91
CA VAL A 93 7.49 -5.86 -5.85
C VAL A 93 8.45 -4.72 -5.51
N ASP A 94 9.75 -4.98 -5.65
CA ASP A 94 10.80 -3.95 -5.56
C ASP A 94 12.01 -4.36 -6.40
N SER A 95 12.72 -3.37 -6.95
CA SER A 95 13.98 -3.58 -7.67
C SER A 95 15.18 -3.81 -6.75
N THR A 96 14.98 -3.72 -5.42
CA THR A 96 16.01 -3.89 -4.39
C THR A 96 15.77 -5.15 -3.57
N ARG A 97 16.46 -6.24 -3.93
CA ARG A 97 16.36 -7.55 -3.25
C ARG A 97 16.48 -7.47 -1.72
N LYS A 98 17.40 -6.67 -1.17
CA LYS A 98 17.60 -6.53 0.28
C LYS A 98 16.35 -6.02 1.01
N LYS A 99 15.55 -5.16 0.37
CA LYS A 99 14.30 -4.67 0.97
C LYS A 99 13.25 -5.76 0.99
N LEU A 100 13.12 -6.54 -0.09
CA LEU A 100 12.22 -7.69 -0.14
C LEU A 100 12.56 -8.75 0.90
N GLN A 101 13.85 -8.97 1.19
CA GLN A 101 14.24 -9.86 2.30
C GLN A 101 13.67 -9.42 3.66
N VAL A 102 13.55 -8.11 3.90
CA VAL A 102 12.89 -7.59 5.12
C VAL A 102 11.39 -7.84 5.06
N VAL A 103 10.76 -7.61 3.90
CA VAL A 103 9.33 -7.88 3.68
C VAL A 103 9.00 -9.35 3.92
N ASP A 104 9.78 -10.27 3.34
CA ASP A 104 9.62 -11.71 3.51
C ASP A 104 9.73 -12.12 4.98
N ALA A 105 10.74 -11.60 5.69
CA ALA A 105 10.93 -11.90 7.09
C ALA A 105 9.78 -11.38 7.96
N ILE A 106 9.33 -10.14 7.74
CA ILE A 106 8.19 -9.57 8.46
C ILE A 106 6.92 -10.36 8.16
N ALA A 107 6.66 -10.72 6.89
CA ALA A 107 5.51 -11.53 6.52
C ALA A 107 5.53 -12.90 7.21
N ALA A 108 6.70 -13.56 7.25
CA ALA A 108 6.88 -14.84 7.93
C ALA A 108 6.69 -14.73 9.45
N GLU A 109 7.28 -13.72 10.10
CA GLU A 109 7.15 -13.49 11.55
C GLU A 109 5.71 -13.16 11.97
N LEU A 110 4.92 -12.56 11.07
CA LEU A 110 3.50 -12.27 11.27
C LEU A 110 2.56 -13.43 10.86
N GLY A 111 3.09 -14.47 10.22
CA GLY A 111 2.30 -15.59 9.70
C GLY A 111 1.38 -15.21 8.53
N LEU A 112 1.77 -14.24 7.70
CA LEU A 112 1.00 -13.81 6.53
C LEU A 112 1.18 -14.81 5.38
N SER A 113 0.14 -15.59 5.09
CA SER A 113 0.12 -16.54 3.97
C SER A 113 -0.36 -15.93 2.65
N ASN A 114 -0.83 -14.68 2.67
CA ASN A 114 -1.41 -13.97 1.54
C ASN A 114 -0.47 -12.92 0.92
N VAL A 115 0.83 -12.99 1.26
CA VAL A 115 1.88 -12.11 0.74
C VAL A 115 2.87 -12.93 -0.09
N GLN A 116 3.14 -12.46 -1.30
CA GLN A 116 4.19 -12.96 -2.18
C GLN A 116 5.11 -11.80 -2.55
N THR A 117 6.43 -11.99 -2.50
CA THR A 117 7.38 -10.98 -2.97
C THR A 117 8.00 -11.37 -4.30
N GLU A 118 8.28 -10.38 -5.14
CA GLU A 118 8.97 -10.58 -6.41
C GLU A 118 10.02 -9.50 -6.65
N HIS A 119 11.25 -9.94 -6.90
CA HIS A 119 12.37 -9.06 -7.22
C HIS A 119 12.37 -8.75 -8.72
N ILE A 120 11.60 -7.73 -9.09
CA ILE A 120 11.36 -7.35 -10.48
C ILE A 120 11.23 -5.82 -10.58
N ARG A 121 11.56 -5.28 -11.76
CA ARG A 121 11.25 -3.88 -12.10
C ARG A 121 9.81 -3.77 -12.57
N LEU A 122 9.17 -2.63 -12.32
CA LEU A 122 7.75 -2.46 -12.65
C LEU A 122 7.46 -2.61 -14.15
N GLU A 123 8.42 -2.21 -14.98
CA GLU A 123 8.36 -2.32 -16.43
C GLU A 123 8.38 -3.76 -16.96
N GLU A 124 8.91 -4.69 -16.16
CA GLU A 124 9.05 -6.12 -16.51
C GLU A 124 7.86 -6.95 -16.02
N ILE A 125 6.89 -6.34 -15.34
CA ILE A 125 5.69 -7.04 -14.87
C ILE A 125 4.77 -7.34 -16.05
N HIS A 126 4.41 -8.61 -16.22
CA HIS A 126 3.51 -9.07 -17.26
C HIS A 126 2.14 -9.52 -16.75
N ASP A 127 2.07 -9.95 -15.50
CA ASP A 127 0.85 -10.42 -14.83
C ASP A 127 -0.24 -9.35 -14.73
N GLN A 128 -1.47 -9.82 -14.54
CA GLN A 128 -2.67 -8.99 -14.41
C GLN A 128 -3.16 -8.99 -12.96
N TYR A 129 -3.54 -7.80 -12.50
CA TYR A 129 -3.97 -7.50 -11.14
C TYR A 129 -5.30 -6.75 -11.17
N ASP A 130 -6.05 -6.85 -10.08
CA ASP A 130 -7.29 -6.09 -9.91
C ASP A 130 -6.99 -4.67 -9.44
N TYR A 131 -6.01 -4.54 -8.54
CA TYR A 131 -5.55 -3.24 -8.06
C TYR A 131 -4.02 -3.16 -8.06
N VAL A 132 -3.53 -1.95 -8.27
CA VAL A 132 -2.14 -1.61 -7.99
C VAL A 132 -2.17 -0.58 -6.87
N VAL A 133 -1.46 -0.83 -5.78
CA VAL A 133 -1.23 0.14 -4.71
C VAL A 133 0.20 0.63 -4.79
N SER A 134 0.43 1.89 -4.42
CA SER A 134 1.79 2.43 -4.33
C SER A 134 1.82 3.69 -3.48
N ARG A 135 3.00 4.02 -2.98
CA ARG A 135 3.23 5.23 -2.19
C ARG A 135 4.54 5.91 -2.59
N ALA A 136 4.42 7.11 -3.15
CA ALA A 136 5.53 8.04 -3.38
C ALA A 136 6.77 7.48 -4.11
N VAL A 137 6.57 6.61 -5.10
CA VAL A 137 7.64 6.01 -5.92
C VAL A 137 8.09 6.95 -7.04
N THR A 138 7.15 7.48 -7.82
CA THR A 138 7.40 8.35 -8.97
C THR A 138 6.20 9.29 -9.23
N ARG A 139 6.19 9.95 -10.39
CA ARG A 139 5.06 10.73 -10.88
C ARG A 139 3.89 9.84 -11.31
N LEU A 140 2.66 10.34 -11.19
CA LEU A 140 1.45 9.55 -11.49
C LEU A 140 1.37 9.10 -12.96
N ASP A 141 1.71 9.98 -13.90
CA ASP A 141 1.77 9.70 -15.33
C ASP A 141 2.74 8.57 -15.67
N VAL A 142 3.94 8.59 -15.08
CA VAL A 142 4.96 7.55 -15.24
C VAL A 142 4.47 6.22 -14.64
N MET A 143 3.99 6.25 -13.40
CA MET A 143 3.46 5.04 -12.74
C MET A 143 2.33 4.42 -13.56
N TRP A 144 1.37 5.23 -14.00
CA TRP A 144 0.28 4.77 -14.85
C TRP A 144 0.78 4.16 -16.16
N GLY A 145 1.78 4.78 -16.79
CA GLY A 145 2.45 4.25 -17.98
C GLY A 145 2.93 2.80 -17.80
N TRP A 146 3.53 2.49 -16.65
CA TRP A 146 4.02 1.14 -16.34
C TRP A 146 2.89 0.15 -16.04
N VAL A 147 1.87 0.56 -15.29
CA VAL A 147 0.94 -0.40 -14.67
C VAL A 147 -0.42 -0.50 -15.32
N HIS A 148 -0.86 0.47 -16.14
CA HIS A 148 -2.24 0.49 -16.66
C HIS A 148 -2.59 -0.75 -17.49
N GLN A 149 -1.65 -1.32 -18.24
CA GLN A 149 -1.88 -2.55 -19.02
C GLN A 149 -1.97 -3.79 -18.13
N ARG A 150 -1.52 -3.71 -16.89
CA ARG A 150 -1.53 -4.79 -15.88
C ARG A 150 -2.77 -4.76 -14.99
N ILE A 151 -3.66 -3.76 -15.17
CA ILE A 151 -4.91 -3.64 -14.42
C ILE A 151 -6.06 -4.26 -15.24
N ARG A 152 -6.74 -5.25 -14.66
CA ARG A 152 -7.93 -5.89 -15.24
C ARG A 152 -9.07 -4.88 -15.39
N GLN A 153 -9.83 -4.98 -16.48
CA GLN A 153 -10.95 -4.05 -16.74
C GLN A 153 -12.21 -4.40 -15.95
N SER A 154 -12.52 -5.69 -15.80
CA SER A 154 -13.67 -6.14 -15.02
C SER A 154 -13.36 -6.04 -13.54
N SER A 155 -14.22 -5.35 -12.79
CA SER A 155 -14.16 -5.27 -11.33
C SER A 155 -15.42 -5.91 -10.75
N GLN A 156 -15.25 -6.63 -9.65
CA GLN A 156 -16.37 -7.16 -8.86
C GLN A 156 -16.71 -6.25 -7.67
N ASN A 157 -15.85 -5.26 -7.38
CA ASN A 157 -16.03 -4.33 -6.28
C ASN A 157 -16.78 -3.07 -6.72
N LYS A 158 -17.27 -2.30 -5.74
CA LYS A 158 -17.90 -1.00 -5.98
C LYS A 158 -16.92 0.04 -6.54
N VAL A 159 -15.65 -0.09 -6.17
CA VAL A 159 -14.55 0.75 -6.65
C VAL A 159 -13.96 0.07 -7.89
N PRO A 160 -13.95 0.72 -9.06
CA PRO A 160 -13.35 0.16 -10.26
C PRO A 160 -11.89 -0.27 -10.04
N ASN A 161 -11.48 -1.33 -10.74
CA ASN A 161 -10.09 -1.78 -10.75
C ASN A 161 -9.18 -0.66 -11.26
N GLY A 162 -8.05 -0.45 -10.57
CA GLY A 162 -7.29 0.77 -10.75
C GLY A 162 -6.00 0.85 -9.93
N LEU A 163 -5.29 1.94 -10.16
CA LEU A 163 -4.15 2.37 -9.35
C LEU A 163 -4.66 3.19 -8.16
N LEU A 164 -4.32 2.76 -6.95
CA LEU A 164 -4.60 3.41 -5.68
C LEU A 164 -3.28 3.96 -5.11
N TYR A 165 -3.02 5.24 -5.36
CA TYR A 165 -1.72 5.86 -5.13
C TYR A 165 -1.77 6.88 -3.99
N LEU A 166 -1.00 6.65 -2.93
CA LEU A 166 -0.86 7.58 -1.81
C LEU A 166 0.19 8.66 -2.15
N LYS A 167 -0.24 9.93 -2.20
CA LYS A 167 0.63 11.06 -2.54
C LYS A 167 0.25 12.33 -1.79
N GLY A 168 1.24 13.16 -1.48
CA GLY A 168 1.03 14.51 -0.95
C GLY A 168 1.34 15.58 -1.99
N GLY A 169 0.89 16.81 -1.70
CA GLY A 169 1.16 17.99 -2.52
C GLY A 169 0.26 18.16 -3.75
N ASP A 170 0.68 19.04 -4.65
CA ASP A 170 -0.01 19.27 -5.93
C ASP A 170 0.33 18.17 -6.94
N ILE A 171 -0.71 17.63 -7.58
CA ILE A 171 -0.62 16.53 -8.56
C ILE A 171 -1.05 16.98 -9.95
N SER A 172 -1.47 18.23 -10.13
CA SER A 172 -2.09 18.73 -11.35
C SER A 172 -1.19 18.56 -12.58
N GLY A 173 0.12 18.71 -12.40
CA GLY A 173 1.12 18.54 -13.46
C GLY A 173 1.58 17.10 -13.71
N GLU A 174 0.95 16.09 -13.08
CA GLU A 174 1.34 14.68 -13.20
C GLU A 174 0.21 13.76 -13.67
N LEU A 175 -0.95 14.30 -14.01
CA LEU A 175 -2.11 13.47 -14.32
C LEU A 175 -1.94 12.73 -15.66
N PRO A 176 -2.14 11.41 -15.70
CA PRO A 176 -2.11 10.67 -16.95
C PRO A 176 -3.29 11.02 -17.86
N ASN A 177 -3.08 10.88 -19.17
CA ASN A 177 -4.14 11.03 -20.16
C ASN A 177 -5.00 9.76 -20.27
N ASN A 178 -6.19 9.87 -20.87
CA ASN A 178 -7.07 8.75 -21.22
C ASN A 178 -7.46 7.82 -20.06
N CYS A 179 -7.56 8.36 -18.86
CA CYS A 179 -8.02 7.65 -17.67
C CYS A 179 -9.06 8.49 -16.92
N ARG A 180 -9.71 7.88 -15.93
CA ARG A 180 -10.51 8.59 -14.92
C ARG A 180 -9.62 8.75 -13.70
N VAL A 181 -9.56 9.96 -13.15
CA VAL A 181 -8.77 10.26 -11.94
C VAL A 181 -9.71 10.81 -10.87
N GLN A 182 -9.65 10.24 -9.68
CA GLN A 182 -10.30 10.75 -8.49
C GLN A 182 -9.24 11.02 -7.42
N LYS A 183 -9.18 12.25 -6.92
CA LYS A 183 -8.36 12.64 -5.77
C LYS A 183 -9.23 12.65 -4.52
N ILE A 184 -8.89 11.83 -3.53
CA ILE A 184 -9.57 11.73 -2.25
C ILE A 184 -8.63 12.26 -1.16
N PRO A 185 -8.91 13.42 -0.54
CA PRO A 185 -8.13 13.92 0.59
C PRO A 185 -8.10 12.89 1.73
N LEU A 186 -6.94 12.56 2.30
CA LEU A 186 -6.88 11.55 3.35
C LEU A 186 -7.59 12.01 4.63
N GLN A 187 -7.68 13.32 4.88
CA GLN A 187 -8.46 13.85 6.00
C GLN A 187 -9.95 13.51 5.94
N SER A 188 -10.54 13.33 4.74
CA SER A 188 -11.93 12.92 4.64
C SER A 188 -12.15 11.44 4.96
N LEU A 189 -11.07 10.65 4.94
CA LEU A 189 -11.09 9.22 5.27
C LEU A 189 -10.69 8.95 6.72
N ILE A 190 -9.67 9.67 7.20
CA ILE A 190 -9.07 9.54 8.53
C ILE A 190 -8.75 10.95 9.04
N ASN A 191 -9.50 11.42 10.04
CA ASN A 191 -9.35 12.77 10.58
C ASN A 191 -8.15 12.87 11.54
N GLU A 192 -6.95 13.01 10.98
CA GLU A 192 -5.69 13.15 11.71
C GLU A 192 -4.80 14.28 11.12
N PRO A 193 -4.07 15.06 11.93
CA PRO A 193 -3.32 16.23 11.48
C PRO A 193 -2.24 15.93 10.41
N GLN A 194 -1.60 14.76 10.47
CA GLN A 194 -0.55 14.37 9.53
C GLN A 194 -1.06 14.10 8.09
N PHE A 195 -2.38 14.20 7.85
CA PHE A 195 -3.02 13.94 6.57
C PHE A 195 -3.53 15.19 5.83
N VAL A 196 -3.36 16.40 6.38
CA VAL A 196 -3.81 17.67 5.78
C VAL A 196 -3.49 17.78 4.28
N GLU A 197 -2.25 17.49 3.91
CA GLU A 197 -1.76 17.68 2.54
C GLU A 197 -1.63 16.37 1.76
N LYS A 198 -2.21 15.28 2.27
CA LYS A 198 -2.11 13.95 1.67
C LYS A 198 -3.43 13.55 1.03
N ALA A 199 -3.33 12.83 -0.07
CA ALA A 199 -4.46 12.29 -0.79
C ALA A 199 -4.20 10.85 -1.23
N LEU A 200 -5.28 10.09 -1.33
CA LEU A 200 -5.35 8.90 -2.15
C LEU A 200 -5.78 9.33 -3.56
N VAL A 201 -5.00 8.97 -4.57
CA VAL A 201 -5.35 9.18 -5.97
C VAL A 201 -5.75 7.84 -6.56
N HIS A 202 -7.01 7.73 -6.96
CA HIS A 202 -7.52 6.58 -7.69
C HIS A 202 -7.50 6.89 -9.19
N ILE A 203 -6.78 6.08 -9.96
CA ILE A 203 -6.72 6.16 -11.42
C ILE A 203 -7.22 4.85 -12.03
N CYS A 204 -8.24 4.92 -12.88
CA CYS A 204 -8.79 3.76 -13.56
C CYS A 204 -8.99 4.01 -15.06
N LYS A 205 -9.16 2.92 -15.83
CA LYS A 205 -9.42 3.00 -17.26
C LYS A 205 -10.76 3.70 -17.52
N LYS A 206 -10.87 4.37 -18.67
CA LYS A 206 -12.12 5.02 -19.09
C LYS A 206 -13.22 4.01 -19.37
#